data_AF-F3ZBH6-F1
#
_entry.id   AF-F3ZBH6-F1
#
_cell.length_a   1.000
_cell.length_b   1.000
_cell.length_c   1.000
_cell.angle_alpha   90.00
_cell.angle_beta   90.00
_cell.angle_gamma   90.00
#
_symmetry.space_group_name_H-M   'P 1'
#
loop_
_entity.id
_entity.type
_entity.pdbx_description
1 polymer ?
#
loop_
_entity_poly.entity_id
_entity_poly.type
_entity_poly.pdbx_seq_one_letter_code
_entity_poly.pdbx_strand_id
1 'polypeptide(L)'
;MKGADTGQLRTLSKTFGHQHTNLHELITALNNATKTSPDYWKGPRADRFRDDWEQLRPTLSKFVDSLERARKETNSAAEANDQING
;
A
#
# COMPACT_ATOMS: atom_id res chain seq x y z
N MET A 1 -20.66 13.04 23.09
CA MET A 1 -20.07 12.51 21.84
C MET A 1 -20.16 11.01 21.93
N LYS A 2 -20.95 10.32 21.09
CA LYS A 2 -20.75 8.88 20.95
C LYS A 2 -19.38 8.75 20.31
N GLY A 3 -18.40 8.20 21.05
CA GLY A 3 -17.05 7.95 20.52
C GLY A 3 -17.16 7.28 19.15
N ALA A 4 -16.20 7.52 18.28
CA ALA A 4 -16.21 6.99 16.92
C ALA A 4 -16.58 5.49 16.92
N ASP A 5 -17.31 5.03 15.90
CA ASP A 5 -17.68 3.61 15.79
C ASP A 5 -16.39 2.76 15.71
N THR A 6 -15.97 2.21 16.85
CA THR A 6 -14.69 1.52 17.00
C THR A 6 -14.67 0.21 16.22
N GLY A 7 -15.85 -0.38 15.94
CA GLY A 7 -16.00 -1.52 15.03
C GLY A 7 -15.69 -1.13 13.59
N GLN A 8 -16.20 0.01 13.12
CA GLN A 8 -15.90 0.54 11.78
C GLN A 8 -14.41 0.92 11.64
N LEU A 9 -13.81 1.55 12.65
CA LEU A 9 -12.39 1.89 12.65
C LEU A 9 -11.49 0.65 12.56
N ARG A 10 -11.80 -0.41 13.32
CA ARG A 10 -11.09 -1.69 13.23
C ARG A 10 -11.26 -2.35 11.86
N THR A 11 -12.46 -2.29 11.30
CA THR A 11 -12.74 -2.82 9.96
C THR A 11 -11.90 -2.08 8.91
N LEU A 12 -11.87 -0.75 8.99
CA LEU A 12 -11.08 0.08 8.09
C LEU A 12 -9.57 -0.20 8.23
N SER A 13 -9.06 -0.36 9.46
CA SER A 13 -7.67 -0.76 9.70
C SER A 13 -7.34 -2.09 9.03
N LYS A 14 -8.18 -3.12 9.20
CA LYS A 14 -8.00 -4.43 8.53
C LYS A 14 -7.99 -4.28 7.01
N THR A 15 -8.88 -3.47 6.45
CA THR A 15 -8.90 -3.19 5.01
C THR A 15 -7.60 -2.55 4.54
N PHE A 16 -7.11 -1.51 5.22
CA PHE A 16 -5.84 -0.87 4.86
C PHE A 16 -4.65 -1.83 4.98
N GLY A 17 -4.60 -2.66 6.02
CA GLY A 17 -3.56 -3.69 6.14
C GLY A 17 -3.59 -4.71 5.03
N HIS A 18 -4.77 -5.19 4.64
CA HIS A 18 -4.90 -6.14 3.53
C HIS A 18 -4.46 -5.51 2.20
N GLN A 19 -4.90 -4.28 1.90
CA GLN A 19 -4.55 -3.62 0.64
C GLN A 19 -3.08 -3.16 0.61
N HIS A 20 -2.48 -2.83 1.76
CA HIS A 20 -1.03 -2.62 1.87
C HIS A 20 -0.26 -3.86 1.39
N THR A 21 -0.59 -5.04 1.92
CA THR A 21 0.08 -6.30 1.54
C THR A 21 -0.11 -6.61 0.07
N ASN A 22 -1.35 -6.54 -0.43
CA ASN A 22 -1.65 -6.84 -1.84
C ASN A 22 -0.87 -5.93 -2.80
N LEU A 23 -0.82 -4.62 -2.53
CA LEU A 23 -0.09 -3.67 -3.38
C LEU A 23 1.42 -3.85 -3.26
N HIS A 24 1.94 -4.14 -2.07
CA HIS A 24 3.36 -4.41 -1.88
C HIS A 24 3.83 -5.63 -2.68
N GLU A 25 3.04 -6.72 -2.65
CA GLU A 25 3.31 -7.94 -3.43
C GLU A 25 3.25 -7.67 -4.94
N LEU A 26 2.22 -6.96 -5.41
CA LEU A 26 2.08 -6.59 -6.82
C LEU A 26 3.27 -5.75 -7.30
N ILE A 27 3.67 -4.71 -6.56
CA ILE A 27 4.80 -3.85 -6.92
C ILE A 27 6.09 -4.67 -6.96
N THR A 28 6.29 -5.59 -6.01
CA THR A 28 7.46 -6.46 -5.96
C THR A 28 7.52 -7.40 -7.17
N ALA A 29 6.40 -8.03 -7.52
CA ALA A 29 6.31 -8.92 -8.68
C ALA A 29 6.60 -8.17 -9.99
N LEU A 30 5.98 -7.01 -10.19
CA LEU A 30 6.20 -6.17 -11.38
C LEU A 30 7.64 -5.67 -11.46
N ASN A 31 8.22 -5.26 -10.33
CA ASN A 31 9.60 -4.82 -10.29
C ASN A 31 10.58 -5.94 -10.66
N ASN A 32 10.36 -7.15 -10.14
CA ASN A 32 11.20 -8.30 -10.46
C ASN A 32 11.09 -8.68 -11.94
N ALA A 33 9.88 -8.73 -12.49
CA ALA A 33 9.65 -8.99 -13.91
C ALA A 33 10.29 -7.91 -14.80
N THR A 34 10.18 -6.63 -14.42
CA THR A 34 10.77 -5.51 -15.15
C THR A 34 12.29 -5.59 -15.16
N LYS A 35 12.91 -5.95 -14.02
CA LYS A 35 14.37 -6.11 -13.89
C LYS A 35 14.94 -7.25 -14.71
N THR A 36 14.21 -8.37 -14.85
CA THR A 36 14.66 -9.52 -15.66
C THR A 36 14.28 -9.40 -17.13
N SER A 37 13.36 -8.50 -17.48
CA SER A 37 12.91 -8.27 -18.85
C SER A 37 14.01 -7.96 -19.89
N PRO A 38 15.15 -7.32 -19.58
CA PRO A 38 16.17 -7.00 -20.60
C PRO A 38 16.72 -8.23 -21.35
N ASP A 39 16.65 -9.42 -20.75
CA ASP A 39 17.17 -10.65 -21.35
C ASP A 39 16.33 -11.11 -22.56
N TYR A 40 15.02 -10.85 -22.55
CA TYR A 40 14.06 -11.39 -23.53
C TYR A 40 13.12 -10.35 -24.15
N TRP A 41 12.98 -9.17 -23.57
CA TRP A 41 12.16 -8.07 -24.07
C TRP A 41 13.00 -6.82 -24.32
N LYS A 42 13.39 -6.66 -25.59
CA LYS A 42 14.34 -5.64 -26.06
C LYS A 42 13.68 -4.63 -27.01
N GLY A 43 14.37 -3.52 -27.21
CA GLY A 43 14.02 -2.49 -28.18
C GLY A 43 13.28 -1.28 -27.55
N PRO A 44 13.06 -0.22 -28.34
CA PRO A 44 12.72 1.11 -27.81
C PRO A 44 11.45 1.17 -26.97
N ARG A 45 10.46 0.31 -27.26
CA ARG A 45 9.22 0.23 -26.48
C ARG A 45 9.42 -0.42 -25.11
N ALA A 46 10.31 -1.41 -25.04
CA ALA A 46 10.67 -2.06 -23.78
C ALA A 46 11.47 -1.10 -22.89
N ASP A 47 12.40 -0.35 -23.49
CA ASP A 47 13.18 0.69 -22.80
C ASP A 47 12.26 1.77 -22.23
N ARG A 48 11.32 2.29 -23.05
CA ARG A 48 10.34 3.26 -22.60
C ARG A 48 9.51 2.78 -21.41
N PHE A 49 9.04 1.53 -21.43
CA PHE A 49 8.27 0.99 -20.30
C PHE A 49 9.12 0.91 -19.03
N ARG A 50 10.40 0.51 -19.14
CA ARG A 50 11.31 0.47 -17.99
C ARG A 50 11.54 1.87 -17.41
N ASP A 51 11.69 2.87 -18.26
CA ASP A 51 11.82 4.27 -17.84
C ASP A 51 10.54 4.77 -17.14
N ASP A 52 9.37 4.48 -17.72
CA ASP A 52 8.08 4.82 -17.13
C ASP A 52 7.89 4.12 -15.77
N TRP A 53 8.33 2.85 -15.65
CA TRP A 53 8.27 2.08 -14.40
C TRP A 53 9.21 2.64 -13.32
N GLU A 54 10.45 2.99 -13.65
CA GLU A 54 11.41 3.60 -12.72
C GLU A 54 10.86 4.93 -12.17
N GLN A 55 10.11 5.69 -12.97
CA GLN A 55 9.47 6.93 -12.54
C GLN A 55 8.22 6.69 -11.67
N LEU A 56 7.39 5.70 -12.01
CA LEU A 56 6.13 5.43 -11.32
C LEU A 56 6.32 4.69 -9.98
N ARG A 57 7.20 3.69 -9.94
CA ARG A 57 7.38 2.78 -8.79
C ARG A 57 7.58 3.51 -7.46
N PRO A 58 8.41 4.57 -7.35
CA PRO A 58 8.57 5.30 -6.10
C PRO A 58 7.27 5.90 -5.55
N THR A 59 6.37 6.36 -6.44
CA THR A 59 5.06 6.89 -6.04
C THR A 59 4.16 5.78 -5.50
N LEU A 60 4.18 4.61 -6.14
CA LEU A 60 3.44 3.44 -5.65
C LEU A 60 3.96 2.97 -4.27
N SER A 61 5.28 2.97 -4.07
CA SER A 61 5.87 2.65 -2.75
C SER A 61 5.43 3.63 -1.66
N LYS A 62 5.43 4.95 -1.93
CA LYS A 62 4.92 5.96 -1.00
C LYS A 62 3.44 5.77 -0.67
N PHE A 63 2.65 5.29 -1.62
CA PHE A 63 1.24 4.99 -1.39
C PHE A 63 1.07 3.78 -0.48
N VAL A 64 1.85 2.72 -0.67
CA VAL A 64 1.92 1.57 0.26
C VAL A 64 2.26 2.03 1.68
N ASP A 65 3.28 2.88 1.84
CA ASP A 65 3.65 3.44 3.16
C ASP A 65 2.50 4.25 3.78
N SER A 66 1.69 4.91 2.96
CA SER A 66 0.53 5.67 3.41
C SER A 66 -0.61 4.76 3.88
N LEU A 67 -0.81 3.61 3.25
CA LEU A 67 -1.77 2.60 3.71
C LEU A 67 -1.35 2.00 5.06
N GLU A 68 -0.06 1.74 5.28
CA GLU A 68 0.44 1.25 6.57
C GLU A 68 0.28 2.29 7.68
N ARG A 69 0.52 3.57 7.39
CA ARG A 69 0.24 4.66 8.34
C ARG A 69 -1.25 4.75 8.67
N ALA A 70 -2.11 4.75 7.66
CA ALA A 70 -3.56 4.81 7.86
C ALA A 70 -4.09 3.59 8.65
N ARG A 71 -3.54 2.40 8.42
CA ARG A 71 -3.83 1.20 9.21
C ARG A 71 -3.54 1.42 10.69
N LYS A 72 -2.35 1.94 11.02
CA LYS A 72 -1.94 2.22 12.40
C LYS A 72 -2.83 3.27 13.04
N GLU A 73 -3.05 4.39 12.35
CA GLU A 73 -3.86 5.52 12.85
C GLU A 73 -5.30 5.10 13.14
N THR A 74 -5.94 4.34 12.25
CA THR A 74 -7.31 3.85 12.45
C THR A 74 -7.41 2.84 13.59
N ASN A 75 -6.41 1.99 13.78
CA ASN A 75 -6.37 1.07 14.92
C ASN A 75 -6.18 1.81 16.24
N SER A 76 -5.22 2.74 16.31
CA SER A 76 -4.98 3.56 17.51
C SER A 76 -6.19 4.43 17.86
N ALA A 77 -6.91 4.95 16.86
CA ALA A 77 -8.15 5.67 17.08
C ALA A 77 -9.25 4.78 17.70
N ALA A 78 -9.35 3.51 17.28
CA ALA A 78 -10.30 2.57 17.89
C ALA A 78 -9.92 2.29 19.36
N GLU A 79 -8.65 2.03 19.63
CA GLU A 79 -8.13 1.76 20.99
C GLU A 79 -8.37 2.94 21.94
N ALA A 80 -8.07 4.16 21.51
CA ALA A 80 -8.29 5.36 22.31
C ALA A 80 -9.78 5.60 22.61
N ASN A 81 -10.67 5.35 21.64
CA ASN A 81 -12.10 5.48 21.86
C ASN A 81 -12.64 4.42 22.84
N ASP A 82 -12.11 3.20 22.82
CA ASP A 82 -12.54 2.17 23.78
C ASP A 82 -12.07 2.51 25.21
N GLN A 83 -10.89 3.11 25.37
CA GLN A 83 -10.39 3.57 26.69
C GLN A 83 -11.19 4.74 27.28
N ILE A 84 -11.78 5.59 26.43
CA ILE A 84 -12.59 6.73 26.87
C ILE A 84 -14.02 6.32 27.25
N ASN A 85 -14.53 5.24 26.65
CA ASN A 85 -15.92 4.79 26.83
C ASN A 85 -16.08 3.54 27.71
N GLY A 86 -14.98 2.98 28.22
CA GLY A 86 -14.96 1.90 29.21
C GLY A 86 -14.79 2.45 30.62
#